data_AF-A0A4R5TTP5-F1
#
_entry.id   AF-A0A4R5TTP5-F1
#
_cell.length_a   1.000
_cell.length_b   1.000
_cell.length_c   1.000
_cell.angle_alpha   90.00
_cell.angle_beta   90.00
_cell.angle_gamma   90.00
#
_symmetry.space_group_name_H-M   'P 1'
#
loop_
_entity.id
_entity.type
_entity.pdbx_description
1 polymer ?
#
loop_
_entity_poly.entity_id
_entity_poly.type
_entity_poly.pdbx_seq_one_letter_code
_entity_poly.pdbx_strand_id
1 'polypeptide(L)'
;MPPRHPSRATPLLLTTASAASASVIAARMLAFSTPGGPWSPWHASELRRMGTEKVAAVNAGMAAAGMELAMLPYRLMQVGARPASWSATGSLDAWMAMAELWIGVGNAALRPARNAAVRNRSRLARRKSKA
;
A
#
# COMPACT_ATOMS: atom_id res chain seq x y z
N MET A 1 6.61 29.27 6.19
CA MET A 1 6.57 28.21 5.16
C MET A 1 6.02 26.94 5.79
N PRO A 2 4.92 26.36 5.29
CA PRO A 2 4.45 25.07 5.80
C PRO A 2 5.40 23.94 5.34
N PRO A 3 5.50 22.84 6.10
CA PRO A 3 6.53 21.82 5.87
C PRO A 3 6.26 21.06 4.57
N ARG A 4 7.31 20.94 3.74
CA ARG A 4 7.35 20.08 2.54
C ARG A 4 7.57 18.63 2.96
N HIS A 5 6.50 17.86 3.11
CA HIS A 5 6.51 16.40 3.01
C HIS A 5 5.18 15.98 2.38
N PRO A 6 5.09 15.00 1.44
CA PRO A 6 6.01 13.86 1.23
C PRO A 6 6.17 13.38 -0.25
N SER A 7 7.39 13.16 -0.75
CA SER A 7 7.55 12.50 -2.06
C SER A 7 8.60 11.38 -2.15
N ARG A 8 9.46 11.21 -1.13
CA ARG A 8 10.33 10.02 -1.02
C ARG A 8 9.62 8.72 -0.64
N ALA A 9 8.31 8.75 -0.37
CA ALA A 9 7.58 7.65 0.25
C ALA A 9 7.22 6.49 -0.70
N THR A 10 7.46 6.60 -1.99
CA THR A 10 6.90 5.68 -3.01
C THR A 10 7.65 4.38 -3.19
N PRO A 11 8.97 4.38 -3.45
CA PRO A 11 9.73 3.15 -3.36
C PRO A 11 9.60 2.56 -1.95
N LEU A 12 9.58 3.41 -0.91
CA LEU A 12 9.37 2.97 0.46
C LEU A 12 8.01 2.28 0.66
N LEU A 13 6.92 2.75 0.07
CA LEU A 13 5.60 2.13 0.22
C LEU A 13 5.50 0.81 -0.55
N LEU A 14 6.07 0.73 -1.75
CA LEU A 14 6.14 -0.51 -2.50
C LEU A 14 7.03 -1.54 -1.79
N THR A 15 8.23 -1.13 -1.35
CA THR A 15 9.18 -1.98 -0.59
C THR A 15 8.62 -2.37 0.78
N THR A 16 7.90 -1.49 1.47
CA THR A 16 7.29 -1.85 2.76
C THR A 16 6.05 -2.71 2.58
N ALA A 17 5.26 -2.51 1.53
CA ALA A 17 4.14 -3.39 1.19
C ALA A 17 4.63 -4.78 0.79
N SER A 18 5.72 -4.87 0.01
CA SER A 18 6.33 -6.14 -0.38
C SER A 18 6.96 -6.85 0.83
N ALA A 19 7.72 -6.13 1.67
CA ALA A 19 8.30 -6.68 2.90
C ALA A 19 7.23 -7.15 3.90
N ALA A 20 6.13 -6.40 4.04
CA ALA A 20 4.99 -6.80 4.86
C ALA A 20 4.34 -8.06 4.29
N SER A 21 4.15 -8.13 2.97
CA SER A 21 3.58 -9.31 2.30
C SER A 21 4.46 -10.54 2.45
N ALA A 22 5.78 -10.41 2.23
CA ALA A 22 6.76 -11.48 2.43
C ALA A 22 6.78 -11.98 3.88
N SER A 23 6.71 -11.05 4.86
CA SER A 23 6.64 -11.41 6.28
C SER A 23 5.37 -12.21 6.61
N VAL A 24 4.24 -11.88 5.99
CA VAL A 24 3.00 -12.64 6.14
C VAL A 24 3.14 -14.04 5.54
N ILE A 25 3.74 -14.17 4.36
CA ILE A 25 3.97 -15.47 3.72
C ILE A 25 4.84 -16.36 4.61
N ALA A 26 5.93 -15.82 5.16
CA ALA A 26 6.79 -16.55 6.10
C ALA A 26 6.03 -16.97 7.38
N ALA A 27 5.25 -16.06 7.98
CA ALA A 27 4.44 -16.37 9.15
C ALA A 27 3.38 -17.45 8.86
N ARG A 28 2.86 -17.49 7.63
CA ARG A 28 1.92 -18.53 7.18
C ARG A 28 2.61 -19.86 6.96
N MET A 29 3.75 -19.89 6.25
CA MET A 29 4.51 -21.13 6.05
C MET A 29 4.81 -21.80 7.40
N LEU A 30 5.18 -21.01 8.41
CA LEU A 30 5.36 -21.49 9.79
C LEU A 30 4.05 -21.97 10.45
N ALA A 31 2.94 -21.27 10.25
CA ALA A 31 1.64 -21.67 10.82
C ALA A 31 1.08 -22.96 10.19
N PHE A 32 1.30 -23.16 8.89
CA PHE A 32 0.87 -24.33 8.13
C PHE A 32 1.85 -25.51 8.19
N SER A 33 3.10 -25.29 8.64
CA SER A 33 4.09 -26.36 8.84
C SER A 33 3.91 -27.12 10.17
N THR A 34 2.98 -26.70 11.02
CA THR A 34 2.69 -27.38 12.30
C THR A 34 2.10 -28.78 12.03
N PRO A 35 2.54 -29.87 12.71
CA PRO A 35 2.18 -31.25 12.33
C PRO A 35 0.69 -31.63 12.49
N GLY A 36 -0.13 -30.73 13.02
CA GLY A 36 -1.58 -30.92 13.16
C GLY A 36 -2.33 -30.67 11.85
N GLY A 37 -2.10 -31.51 10.84
CA GLY A 37 -2.94 -31.72 9.66
C GLY A 37 -3.18 -30.49 8.75
N PRO A 38 -2.82 -30.54 7.45
CA PRO A 38 -3.08 -29.45 6.49
C PRO A 38 -4.56 -29.09 6.26
N TRP A 39 -5.49 -29.71 6.99
CA TRP A 39 -6.95 -29.67 6.78
C TRP A 39 -7.76 -29.40 8.05
N SER A 40 -7.14 -28.91 9.13
CA SER A 40 -7.94 -28.47 10.29
C SER A 40 -9.02 -27.46 9.86
N PRO A 41 -10.23 -27.47 10.47
CA PRO A 41 -11.28 -26.49 10.18
C PRO A 41 -10.82 -25.02 10.34
N TRP A 42 -9.79 -24.80 11.16
CA TRP A 42 -9.13 -23.52 11.28
C TRP A 42 -8.41 -23.10 9.98
N HIS A 43 -7.68 -24.01 9.32
CA HIS A 43 -7.00 -23.72 8.06
C HIS A 43 -7.99 -23.26 6.96
N ALA A 44 -9.14 -23.94 6.85
CA ALA A 44 -10.18 -23.60 5.89
C ALA A 44 -10.85 -22.23 6.19
N SER A 45 -11.16 -21.96 7.46
CA SER A 45 -11.75 -20.68 7.85
C SER A 45 -10.78 -19.50 7.69
N GLU A 46 -9.49 -19.70 7.99
CA GLU A 46 -8.46 -18.68 7.81
C GLU A 46 -8.23 -18.39 6.31
N LEU A 47 -8.21 -19.40 5.43
CA LEU A 47 -8.11 -19.20 3.98
C LEU A 47 -9.28 -18.36 3.43
N ARG A 48 -10.52 -18.68 3.82
CA ARG A 48 -11.72 -17.92 3.41
C ARG A 48 -11.67 -16.48 3.88
N ARG A 49 -11.33 -16.26 5.15
CA ARG A 49 -11.19 -14.92 5.73
C ARG A 49 -10.09 -14.11 5.03
N MET A 50 -8.98 -14.73 4.66
CA MET A 50 -7.91 -14.03 3.94
C MET A 50 -8.33 -13.68 2.51
N GLY A 51 -9.13 -14.52 1.87
CA GLY A 51 -9.76 -14.20 0.59
C GLY A 51 -10.61 -12.93 0.69
N THR A 52 -11.48 -12.86 1.70
CA THR A 52 -12.34 -11.67 1.92
C THR A 52 -11.53 -10.43 2.31
N GLU A 53 -10.51 -10.56 3.16
CA GLU A 53 -9.61 -9.46 3.53
C GLU A 53 -8.81 -8.94 2.32
N LYS A 54 -8.40 -9.82 1.40
CA LYS A 54 -7.70 -9.41 0.16
C LYS A 54 -8.63 -8.63 -0.76
N VAL A 55 -9.86 -9.11 -0.98
CA VAL A 55 -10.87 -8.41 -1.79
C VAL A 55 -11.23 -7.06 -1.17
N ALA A 56 -11.43 -7.00 0.15
CA ALA A 56 -11.70 -5.76 0.86
C ALA A 56 -10.53 -4.75 0.73
N ALA A 57 -9.29 -5.22 0.82
CA ALA A 57 -8.10 -4.37 0.64
C ALA A 57 -7.98 -3.83 -0.79
N VAL A 58 -8.31 -4.65 -1.81
CA VAL A 58 -8.35 -4.21 -3.21
C VAL A 58 -9.42 -3.16 -3.42
N ASN A 59 -10.65 -3.39 -2.94
CA ASN A 59 -11.75 -2.42 -3.08
C ASN A 59 -11.43 -1.10 -2.37
N ALA A 60 -10.90 -1.16 -1.14
CA ALA A 60 -10.46 0.03 -0.42
C ALA A 60 -9.30 0.76 -1.15
N GLY A 61 -8.37 0.02 -1.74
CA GLY A 61 -7.27 0.55 -2.54
C GLY A 61 -7.77 1.26 -3.79
N MET A 62 -8.71 0.64 -4.51
CA MET A 62 -9.36 1.24 -5.68
C MET A 62 -10.13 2.51 -5.32
N ALA A 63 -10.89 2.51 -4.22
CA ALA A 63 -11.61 3.70 -3.77
C ALA A 63 -10.65 4.84 -3.40
N ALA A 64 -9.57 4.54 -2.67
CA ALA A 64 -8.56 5.53 -2.31
C ALA A 64 -7.81 6.08 -3.54
N ALA A 65 -7.43 5.21 -4.47
CA ALA A 65 -6.82 5.62 -5.74
C ALA A 65 -7.78 6.47 -6.58
N GLY A 66 -9.07 6.12 -6.61
CA GLY A 66 -10.12 6.86 -7.29
C GLY A 66 -10.27 8.30 -6.77
N MET A 67 -10.23 8.48 -5.45
CA MET A 67 -10.26 9.82 -4.85
C MET A 67 -9.02 10.65 -5.23
N GLU A 68 -7.83 10.06 -5.23
CA GLU A 68 -6.61 10.77 -5.63
C GLU A 68 -6.60 11.07 -7.14
N LEU A 69 -7.09 10.15 -7.98
CA LEU A 69 -7.26 10.37 -9.42
C LEU A 69 -8.26 11.47 -9.72
N ALA A 70 -9.36 11.54 -8.99
CA ALA A 70 -10.36 12.61 -9.16
C ALA A 70 -9.76 14.01 -8.87
N MET A 71 -8.82 14.09 -7.93
CA MET A 71 -8.12 15.34 -7.60
C MET A 71 -6.92 15.63 -8.49
N LEU A 72 -6.49 14.66 -9.31
CA LEU A 72 -5.26 14.75 -10.09
C LEU A 72 -5.30 15.87 -11.16
N PRO A 73 -6.39 16.06 -11.94
CA PRO A 73 -6.48 17.18 -12.88
C PRO A 73 -6.30 18.54 -12.21
N TYR A 74 -6.95 18.74 -11.05
CA TYR A 74 -6.84 19.98 -10.29
C TYR A 74 -5.40 20.21 -9.80
N ARG A 75 -4.74 19.17 -9.27
CA ARG A 75 -3.35 19.28 -8.79
C ARG A 75 -2.35 19.48 -9.92
N LEU A 76 -2.58 18.89 -11.10
CA LEU A 76 -1.76 19.16 -12.30
C LEU A 76 -1.90 20.62 -12.74
N MET A 77 -3.11 21.16 -12.72
CA MET A 77 -3.36 22.57 -13.04
C MET A 77 -2.60 23.50 -12.08
N GLN A 78 -2.57 23.17 -10.79
CA GLN A 78 -1.78 23.92 -9.79
C GLN A 78 -0.27 23.86 -10.01
N VAL A 79 0.26 22.83 -10.69
CA VAL A 79 1.68 22.77 -11.06
C VAL A 79 1.94 23.64 -12.27
N GLY A 80 1.10 23.55 -13.32
CA GLY A 80 1.24 24.34 -14.55
C GLY A 80 0.99 25.84 -14.36
N ALA A 81 0.18 26.23 -13.38
CA ALA A 81 -0.10 27.63 -13.07
C ALA A 81 1.06 28.36 -12.37
N ARG A 82 2.14 27.66 -11.98
CA ARG A 82 3.28 28.27 -11.28
C ARG A 82 4.17 29.00 -12.27
N PRO A 83 4.47 30.29 -12.13
CA PRO A 83 5.35 31.01 -13.07
C PRO A 83 6.72 30.32 -13.27
N ALA A 84 7.27 29.72 -12.22
CA ALA A 84 8.53 28.98 -12.26
C ALA A 84 8.51 27.79 -13.25
N SER A 85 7.36 27.13 -13.48
CA SER A 85 7.27 25.99 -14.38
C SER A 85 7.48 26.34 -15.85
N TRP A 86 7.42 27.63 -16.19
CA TRP A 86 7.59 28.17 -17.54
C TRP A 86 9.05 28.52 -17.85
N SER A 87 9.93 28.43 -16.87
CA SER A 87 11.38 28.61 -17.06
C SER A 87 12.04 27.29 -17.46
N ALA A 88 13.15 27.36 -18.21
CA ALA A 88 13.91 26.17 -18.61
C ALA A 88 14.27 25.27 -17.41
N THR A 89 14.76 25.86 -16.32
CA THR A 89 15.11 25.13 -15.10
C THR A 89 13.88 24.63 -14.35
N GLY A 90 12.83 25.43 -14.20
CA GLY A 90 11.64 25.04 -13.43
C GLY A 90 10.68 24.11 -14.20
N SER A 91 10.84 23.95 -15.50
CA SER A 91 10.09 22.96 -16.30
C SER A 91 10.40 21.51 -15.89
N LEU A 92 11.67 21.22 -15.55
CA LEU A 92 12.07 19.91 -15.04
C LEU A 92 11.49 19.65 -13.65
N ASP A 93 11.49 20.65 -12.78
CA ASP A 93 10.87 20.57 -11.46
C ASP A 93 9.34 20.36 -11.54
N ALA A 94 8.70 21.01 -12.52
CA ALA A 94 7.27 20.82 -12.78
C ALA A 94 6.97 19.39 -13.28
N TRP A 95 7.79 18.86 -14.19
CA TRP A 95 7.69 17.47 -14.63
C TRP A 95 7.84 16.47 -13.47
N MET A 96 8.82 16.68 -12.59
CA MET A 96 9.01 15.85 -11.41
C MET A 96 7.82 15.94 -10.46
N ALA A 97 7.28 17.14 -10.21
CA ALA A 97 6.10 17.33 -9.38
C ALA A 97 4.85 16.65 -9.97
N MET A 98 4.68 16.65 -11.29
CA MET A 98 3.61 15.91 -11.96
C MET A 98 3.78 14.40 -11.81
N ALA A 99 5.00 13.88 -11.94
CA ALA A 99 5.30 12.47 -11.70
C ALA A 99 4.99 12.04 -10.25
N GLU A 100 5.31 12.90 -9.28
CA GLU A 100 4.99 12.67 -7.86
C GLU A 100 3.48 12.56 -7.58
N LEU A 101 2.64 13.27 -8.33
CA LEU A 101 1.18 13.18 -8.19
C LEU A 101 0.64 11.81 -8.64
N TRP A 102 1.10 11.30 -9.79
CA TRP A 102 0.75 9.95 -10.27
C TRP A 102 1.23 8.85 -9.33
N ILE A 103 2.43 9.03 -8.81
CA ILE A 103 3.00 8.22 -7.76
C ILE A 103 2.13 8.24 -6.48
N GLY A 104 1.57 9.40 -6.12
CA GLY A 104 0.65 9.56 -5.00
C GLY A 104 -0.61 8.69 -5.12
N VAL A 105 -1.16 8.58 -6.32
CA VAL A 105 -2.29 7.67 -6.63
C VAL A 105 -1.90 6.22 -6.36
N GLY A 106 -0.76 5.77 -6.88
CA GLY A 106 -0.27 4.41 -6.66
C GLY A 106 -0.05 4.10 -5.17
N ASN A 107 0.47 5.07 -4.42
CA ASN A 107 0.63 4.96 -2.97
C ASN A 107 -0.72 4.82 -2.23
N ALA A 108 -1.73 5.58 -2.63
CA ALA A 108 -3.08 5.44 -2.08
C ALA A 108 -3.66 4.05 -2.34
N ALA A 109 -3.43 3.49 -3.53
CA ALA A 109 -3.84 2.13 -3.88
C ALA A 109 -3.18 1.04 -2.99
N LEU A 110 -1.90 1.22 -2.67
CA LEU A 110 -1.11 0.20 -1.94
C LEU A 110 -1.25 0.24 -0.42
N ARG A 111 -1.64 1.40 0.16
CA ARG A 111 -1.77 1.57 1.62
C ARG A 111 -2.71 0.54 2.27
N PRO A 112 -3.92 0.27 1.74
CA PRO A 112 -4.82 -0.73 2.33
C PRO A 112 -4.24 -2.15 2.32
N ALA A 113 -3.54 -2.53 1.25
CA ALA A 113 -2.87 -3.82 1.14
C ALA A 113 -1.74 -3.97 2.17
N ARG A 114 -0.90 -2.95 2.34
CA ARG A 114 0.13 -2.92 3.40
C ARG A 114 -0.48 -3.07 4.79
N ASN A 115 -1.53 -2.32 5.09
CA ASN A 115 -2.18 -2.35 6.41
C ASN A 115 -2.81 -3.72 6.70
N ALA A 116 -3.45 -4.34 5.71
CA ALA A 116 -3.98 -5.69 5.84
C ALA A 116 -2.86 -6.72 6.09
N ALA A 117 -1.74 -6.62 5.37
CA ALA A 117 -0.59 -7.50 5.58
C ALA A 117 -0.02 -7.37 7.01
N VAL A 118 0.18 -6.15 7.51
CA VAL A 118 0.70 -5.93 8.88
C VAL A 118 -0.23 -6.52 9.95
N ARG A 119 -1.55 -6.31 9.83
CA ARG A 119 -2.54 -6.90 10.76
C ARG A 119 -2.52 -8.43 10.72
N ASN A 120 -2.37 -9.02 9.54
CA ASN A 120 -2.33 -10.48 9.40
C ASN A 120 -1.06 -11.07 10.00
N ARG A 121 0.08 -10.40 9.84
CA ARG A 121 1.33 -10.79 10.49
C ARG A 121 1.20 -10.82 12.01
N SER A 122 0.68 -9.74 12.62
CA SER A 122 0.56 -9.66 14.08
C SER A 122 -0.39 -10.71 14.66
N ARG A 123 -1.48 -11.00 13.94
CA ARG A 123 -2.43 -12.07 14.28
C ARG A 123 -1.77 -13.45 14.28
N LEU A 124 -1.06 -13.80 13.21
CA LEU A 124 -0.39 -15.10 13.08
C LEU A 124 0.72 -15.27 14.12
N ALA A 125 1.48 -14.20 14.39
CA ALA A 125 2.51 -14.20 15.43
C ALA A 125 1.94 -14.46 16.84
N ARG A 126 0.80 -13.85 17.20
CA ARG A 126 0.12 -14.09 18.49
C ARG A 126 -0.36 -15.52 18.70
N ARG A 127 -0.64 -16.27 17.63
CA ARG A 127 -1.04 -17.68 17.77
C ARG A 127 0.15 -18.56 18.13
N LYS A 128 1.32 -18.29 17.53
CA LYS A 128 2.56 -19.01 17.86
C LYS A 128 2.95 -18.84 19.33
N SER A 129 2.67 -17.69 19.95
CA SER A 129 2.96 -17.48 21.37
C SER A 129 1.97 -18.16 22.32
N LYS A 130 0.85 -18.69 21.82
CA LYS A 130 -0.21 -19.34 22.62
C LYS A 130 -0.27 -20.86 22.41
N ALA A 131 0.39 -21.37 21.38
CA ALA A 131 0.52 -22.80 21.08
C ALA A 131 1.84 -23.30 21.68
#